data_AF-A0A1I8HXV9-F1
#
_entry.id   AF-A0A1I8HXV9-F1
#
_cell.length_a   1.000
_cell.length_b   1.000
_cell.length_c   1.000
_cell.angle_alpha   90.00
_cell.angle_beta   90.00
_cell.angle_gamma   90.00
#
_symmetry.space_group_name_H-M   'P 1'
#
loop_
_entity.id
_entity.type
_entity.pdbx_description
1 polymer ?
#
loop_
_entity_poly.entity_id
_entity_poly.type
_entity_poly.pdbx_seq_one_letter_code
_entity_poly.pdbx_strand_id
1 'polypeptide(L)'
;PDAGIKPSWSTSFVQLGSRRFVIIQQRSNGRLSFERNWTEYENGFGDAEEFWVAEYSHFSVAGSDTNYVMTYKAYLSGHSNTTGDSLSTHKGMQFSTMDRDNDKKSGSCSKTRGNAGWWLN
;
A
#
# COMPACT_ATOMS: atom_id res chain seq x y z
N PRO A 1 27.94 10.50 -14.85
CA PRO A 1 27.85 10.31 -13.38
C PRO A 1 26.44 9.85 -13.02
N ASP A 2 26.23 8.54 -13.17
CA ASP A 2 24.94 7.89 -12.94
C ASP A 2 25.19 6.72 -11.99
N ALA A 3 24.80 6.93 -10.74
CA ALA A 3 24.79 5.93 -9.68
C ALA A 3 23.66 6.30 -8.69
N GLY A 4 22.46 6.50 -9.23
CA GLY A 4 21.24 6.62 -8.43
C GLY A 4 20.79 5.23 -8.01
N ILE A 5 21.03 4.89 -6.74
CA ILE A 5 20.57 3.69 -6.05
C ILE A 5 19.14 3.35 -6.51
N LYS A 6 18.96 2.19 -7.16
CA LYS A 6 17.63 1.63 -7.37
C LYS A 6 17.09 1.23 -5.99
N PRO A 7 15.87 1.62 -5.59
CA PRO A 7 15.31 1.16 -4.33
C PRO A 7 15.27 -0.36 -4.36
N SER A 8 16.08 -1.00 -3.50
CA SER A 8 15.89 -2.42 -3.21
C SER A 8 14.68 -2.48 -2.31
N TRP A 9 13.55 -2.95 -2.84
CA TRP A 9 12.44 -3.35 -2.00
C TRP A 9 12.98 -4.41 -1.03
N SER A 10 13.23 -4.03 0.22
CA SER A 10 13.21 -5.00 1.31
C SER A 10 11.76 -5.47 1.36
N THR A 11 11.42 -6.48 0.57
CA THR A 11 10.16 -7.19 0.72
C THR A 11 10.21 -7.86 2.08
N SER A 12 9.73 -7.15 3.10
CA SER A 12 9.44 -7.72 4.40
C SER A 12 8.35 -8.75 4.18
N PHE A 13 8.73 -10.01 4.29
CA PHE A 13 7.82 -11.12 4.16
C PHE A 13 7.34 -11.57 5.53
N VAL A 14 6.04 -11.79 5.69
CA VAL A 14 5.51 -12.52 6.84
C VAL A 14 5.27 -13.97 6.42
N GLN A 15 5.75 -14.91 7.24
CA GLN A 15 5.54 -16.33 7.05
C GLN A 15 4.35 -16.76 7.92
N LEU A 16 3.28 -17.27 7.31
CA LEU A 16 2.14 -17.89 8.04
C LEU A 16 2.01 -19.34 7.57
N GLY A 17 2.38 -20.28 8.44
CA GLY A 17 2.52 -21.69 8.05
C GLY A 17 3.52 -21.87 6.90
N SER A 18 3.11 -22.54 5.82
CA SER A 18 3.94 -22.76 4.63
C SER A 18 3.97 -21.60 3.64
N ARG A 19 3.25 -20.50 3.92
CA ARG A 19 3.00 -19.41 2.97
C ARG A 19 3.78 -18.16 3.35
N ARG A 20 4.20 -17.42 2.31
CA ARG A 20 4.98 -16.19 2.41
C ARG A 20 4.20 -15.03 1.83
N PHE A 21 3.99 -14.00 2.62
CA PHE A 21 3.18 -12.83 2.26
C PHE A 21 4.10 -11.63 2.10
N VAL A 22 3.94 -10.86 1.03
CA VAL A 22 4.52 -9.52 0.95
C VAL A 22 3.65 -8.61 1.83
N ILE A 23 4.24 -8.02 2.86
CA ILE A 23 3.54 -6.99 3.63
C ILE A 23 3.53 -5.72 2.79
N ILE A 24 2.35 -5.25 2.42
CA ILE A 24 2.17 -3.93 1.78
C ILE A 24 1.66 -2.88 2.76
N GLN A 25 1.09 -3.29 3.91
CA GLN A 25 0.71 -2.46 5.06
C GLN A 25 0.33 -3.34 6.27
N GLN A 26 0.66 -2.94 7.50
CA GLN A 26 0.20 -3.60 8.75
C GLN A 26 -0.11 -2.56 9.84
N ARG A 27 -1.18 -2.75 10.62
CA ARG A 27 -1.52 -1.91 11.80
C ARG A 27 -1.94 -2.76 13.00
N SER A 28 -1.20 -2.64 14.10
CA SER A 28 -1.39 -3.41 15.34
C SER A 28 -2.29 -2.71 16.36
N ASN A 29 -2.01 -1.46 16.73
CA ASN A 29 -2.72 -0.78 17.83
C ASN A 29 -2.81 0.76 17.71
N GLY A 30 -2.34 1.33 16.59
CA GLY A 30 -2.32 2.77 16.36
C GLY A 30 -1.25 3.56 17.14
N ARG A 31 -0.33 2.90 17.85
CA ARG A 31 0.83 3.55 18.49
C ARG A 31 1.91 3.92 17.48
N LEU A 32 2.00 3.19 16.37
CA LEU A 32 2.92 3.49 15.30
C LEU A 32 2.33 4.59 14.39
N SER A 33 2.95 5.78 14.39
CA SER A 33 2.55 6.86 13.48
C SER A 33 2.90 6.52 12.04
N PHE A 34 1.93 6.73 11.15
CA PHE A 34 2.06 6.65 9.69
C PHE A 34 2.35 8.03 9.05
N GLU A 35 2.46 9.08 9.86
CA GLU A 35 2.94 10.40 9.43
C GLU A 35 4.46 10.33 9.20
N ARG A 36 4.84 9.67 8.11
CA ARG A 36 6.22 9.40 7.72
C ARG A 36 6.55 10.12 6.42
N ASN A 37 7.80 10.50 6.25
CA ASN A 37 8.26 11.09 5.00
C ASN A 37 8.50 10.02 3.92
N TRP A 38 8.74 10.45 2.68
CA TRP A 38 8.97 9.58 1.52
C TRP A 38 10.10 8.56 1.76
N THR A 39 11.22 9.01 2.31
CA THR A 39 12.40 8.15 2.58
C THR A 39 12.09 7.06 3.60
N GLU A 40 11.27 7.34 4.60
CA GLU A 40 10.82 6.33 5.56
C GLU A 40 9.84 5.32 4.95
N TYR A 41 8.99 5.76 4.01
CA TYR A 41 8.13 4.85 3.24
C TYR A 41 8.93 3.97 2.27
N GLU A 42 10.01 4.49 1.68
CA GLU A 42 10.92 3.70 0.84
C GLU A 42 11.74 2.69 1.64
N ASN A 43 12.14 3.05 2.86
CA ASN A 43 13.00 2.21 3.71
C ASN A 43 12.20 1.21 4.59
N GLY A 44 10.90 1.46 4.82
CA GLY A 44 10.01 0.61 5.63
C GLY A 44 10.02 0.90 7.14
N PHE A 45 8.89 0.61 7.83
CA PHE A 45 8.67 0.78 9.28
C PHE A 45 7.58 -0.21 9.83
N GLY A 46 7.62 -0.70 11.09
CA GLY A 46 6.61 -1.65 11.66
C GLY A 46 6.92 -2.39 12.99
N ASP A 47 5.91 -3.02 13.63
CA ASP A 47 5.99 -4.00 14.75
C ASP A 47 5.07 -5.25 14.51
N ALA A 48 5.17 -6.30 15.35
CA ALA A 48 4.78 -7.68 14.99
C ALA A 48 3.48 -8.27 15.61
N GLU A 49 2.59 -7.49 16.24
CA GLU A 49 1.42 -8.07 16.95
C GLU A 49 0.08 -7.77 16.27
N GLU A 50 -0.72 -8.84 16.09
CA GLU A 50 -2.05 -8.93 15.44
C GLU A 50 -2.13 -8.47 13.97
N PHE A 51 -2.63 -9.35 13.09
CA PHE A 51 -2.72 -9.08 11.65
C PHE A 51 -4.13 -9.33 11.07
N TRP A 52 -4.55 -8.37 10.25
CA TRP A 52 -5.64 -8.54 9.29
C TRP A 52 -5.00 -8.82 7.93
N VAL A 53 -5.22 -10.01 7.39
CA VAL A 53 -4.69 -10.44 6.10
C VAL A 53 -5.83 -10.47 5.08
N ALA A 54 -5.64 -9.67 4.04
CA ALA A 54 -6.40 -9.72 2.81
C ALA A 54 -5.44 -10.11 1.69
N GLU A 55 -5.70 -11.23 1.02
CA GLU A 55 -4.85 -11.68 -0.09
C GLU A 55 -5.48 -11.36 -1.44
N TYR A 56 -4.64 -10.88 -2.35
CA TYR A 56 -5.02 -10.50 -3.70
C TYR A 56 -4.14 -11.23 -4.71
N SER A 57 -4.75 -11.90 -5.68
CA SER A 57 -4.02 -12.55 -6.76
C SER A 57 -3.62 -11.54 -7.84
N HIS A 58 -2.43 -11.72 -8.42
CA HIS A 58 -1.89 -10.86 -9.49
C HIS A 58 -1.89 -9.37 -9.13
N PHE A 59 -1.56 -9.06 -7.87
CA PHE A 59 -1.35 -7.67 -7.45
C PHE A 59 -0.20 -7.06 -8.25
N SER A 60 -0.41 -5.86 -8.80
CA SER A 60 0.60 -5.13 -9.55
C SER A 60 0.45 -3.63 -9.37
N VAL A 61 1.57 -2.94 -9.37
CA VAL A 61 1.67 -1.47 -9.41
C VAL A 61 2.38 -1.10 -10.70
N ALA A 62 1.78 -0.21 -11.47
CA ALA A 62 2.32 0.26 -12.75
C ALA A 62 3.48 1.27 -12.54
N GLY A 63 4.11 1.69 -13.64
CA GLY A 63 5.23 2.63 -13.61
C GLY A 63 4.83 4.07 -13.24
N SER A 64 5.85 4.91 -13.06
CA SER A 64 5.67 6.34 -12.74
C SER A 64 4.99 7.13 -13.86
N ASP A 65 5.09 6.67 -15.11
CA ASP A 65 4.41 7.20 -16.30
C ASP A 65 2.88 7.13 -16.20
N THR A 66 2.37 6.24 -15.35
CA THR A 66 0.93 6.08 -15.07
C THR A 66 0.56 6.52 -13.66
N ASN A 67 1.43 7.25 -12.95
CA ASN A 67 1.25 7.58 -11.54
C ASN A 67 0.99 6.34 -10.66
N TYR A 68 1.70 5.24 -10.91
CA TYR A 68 1.69 4.04 -10.08
C TYR A 68 0.30 3.43 -9.88
N VAL A 69 -0.49 3.28 -10.94
CA VAL A 69 -1.81 2.62 -10.85
C VAL A 69 -1.70 1.24 -10.21
N MET A 70 -2.55 0.96 -9.21
CA MET A 70 -2.63 -0.36 -8.59
C MET A 70 -3.79 -1.18 -9.14
N THR A 71 -3.55 -2.46 -9.40
CA THR A 71 -4.59 -3.41 -9.76
C THR A 71 -4.30 -4.79 -9.19
N TYR A 72 -5.30 -5.66 -9.24
CA TYR A 72 -5.22 -7.08 -8.89
C TYR A 72 -6.30 -7.85 -9.65
N LYS A 73 -6.14 -9.16 -9.81
CA LYS A 73 -7.11 -10.02 -10.50
C LYS A 73 -8.31 -10.34 -9.62
N ALA A 74 -8.07 -10.87 -8.42
CA ALA A 74 -9.13 -11.26 -7.50
C ALA A 74 -8.70 -11.16 -6.04
N TYR A 75 -9.63 -10.75 -5.16
CA TYR A 75 -9.55 -10.94 -3.72
C TYR A 75 -9.80 -12.41 -3.38
N LEU A 76 -8.94 -13.01 -2.54
CA LEU A 76 -8.98 -14.42 -2.17
C LEU A 76 -9.58 -14.59 -0.78
N SER A 77 -10.92 -14.61 -0.71
CA SER A 77 -11.66 -14.69 0.56
C SER A 77 -11.30 -15.92 1.41
N GLY A 78 -11.11 -17.09 0.79
CA GLY A 78 -10.71 -18.32 1.49
C GLY A 78 -9.31 -18.27 2.12
N HIS A 79 -8.50 -17.27 1.77
CA HIS A 79 -7.15 -17.05 2.31
C HIS A 79 -7.04 -15.77 3.14
N SER A 80 -8.17 -15.10 3.38
CA SER A 80 -8.23 -13.80 4.05
C SER A 80 -9.06 -13.91 5.32
N ASN A 81 -8.65 -13.22 6.39
CA ASN A 81 -9.45 -13.11 7.62
C ASN A 81 -10.25 -11.79 7.68
N THR A 82 -10.18 -10.98 6.62
CA THR A 82 -11.00 -9.78 6.45
C THR A 82 -12.39 -10.12 5.91
N THR A 83 -13.40 -9.36 6.33
CA THR A 83 -14.80 -9.59 5.98
C THR A 83 -15.18 -9.14 4.55
N GLY A 84 -14.25 -8.56 3.80
CA GLY A 84 -14.50 -8.10 2.42
C GLY A 84 -13.26 -7.61 1.69
N ASP A 85 -13.45 -7.28 0.41
CA ASP A 85 -12.43 -6.71 -0.47
C ASP A 85 -12.22 -5.22 -0.16
N SER A 86 -11.25 -4.94 0.70
CA SER A 86 -10.89 -3.57 1.13
C SER A 86 -10.21 -2.74 0.04
N LEU A 87 -9.73 -3.36 -1.05
CA LEU A 87 -9.10 -2.66 -2.18
C LEU A 87 -10.05 -2.44 -3.36
N SER A 88 -11.28 -2.95 -3.29
CA SER A 88 -12.29 -2.87 -4.35
C SER A 88 -12.47 -1.46 -4.91
N THR A 89 -12.62 -0.44 -4.06
CA THR A 89 -12.79 0.97 -4.47
C THR A 89 -11.50 1.64 -4.93
N HIS A 90 -10.35 1.02 -4.67
CA HIS A 90 -9.01 1.54 -4.96
C HIS A 90 -8.40 0.87 -6.21
N LYS A 91 -8.98 -0.24 -6.67
CA LYS A 91 -8.54 -0.96 -7.86
C LYS A 91 -8.62 -0.06 -9.10
N GLY A 92 -7.49 0.07 -9.78
CA GLY A 92 -7.33 0.91 -10.97
C GLY A 92 -7.13 2.40 -10.67
N MET A 93 -7.02 2.80 -9.40
CA MET A 93 -6.74 4.19 -9.06
C MET A 93 -5.25 4.50 -9.19
N GLN A 94 -4.93 5.75 -9.48
CA GLN A 94 -3.58 6.30 -9.45
C GLN A 94 -3.18 6.59 -8.01
N PHE A 95 -1.89 6.61 -7.72
CA PHE A 95 -1.40 6.97 -6.39
C PHE A 95 -1.42 8.50 -6.22
N SER A 96 -2.02 8.95 -5.12
CA SER A 96 -2.12 10.36 -4.74
C SER A 96 -1.33 10.60 -3.46
N THR A 97 -0.68 11.75 -3.34
CA THR A 97 0.02 12.24 -2.13
C THR A 97 -0.46 13.64 -1.78
N MET A 98 -0.05 14.19 -0.63
CA MET A 98 -0.48 15.53 -0.20
C MET A 98 -0.09 16.66 -1.18
N ASP A 99 0.95 16.45 -1.98
CA ASP A 99 1.52 17.39 -2.93
C ASP A 99 1.22 17.04 -4.39
N ARG A 100 0.64 15.85 -4.66
CA ARG A 100 0.22 15.41 -6.00
C ARG A 100 -1.12 14.69 -5.93
N ASP A 101 -2.16 15.42 -6.30
CA ASP A 101 -3.54 14.93 -6.29
C ASP A 101 -3.89 14.26 -7.63
N ASN A 102 -4.05 12.93 -7.59
CA ASN A 102 -4.48 12.11 -8.72
C ASN A 102 -5.80 11.37 -8.43
N ASP A 103 -6.56 11.80 -7.41
CA ASP A 103 -7.85 11.21 -7.06
C ASP A 103 -8.99 11.75 -7.96
N LYS A 104 -10.18 11.14 -7.93
CA LYS A 104 -11.32 11.53 -8.81
C LYS A 104 -12.30 12.47 -8.12
N LYS A 105 -11.99 12.99 -6.93
CA LYS A 105 -12.86 13.92 -6.21
C LYS A 105 -12.48 15.37 -6.43
N SER A 106 -13.45 16.26 -6.21
CA SER A 106 -13.17 17.69 -6.18
C SER A 106 -12.42 18.02 -4.88
N GLY A 107 -11.10 18.20 -4.98
CA GLY A 107 -10.20 18.51 -3.88
C GLY A 107 -9.39 17.30 -3.40
N SER A 108 -8.26 17.56 -2.76
CA SER A 108 -7.27 16.53 -2.44
C SER A 108 -7.66 15.70 -1.22
N CYS A 109 -8.08 14.44 -1.45
CA CYS A 109 -8.39 13.49 -0.38
C CYS A 109 -7.13 13.15 0.43
N SER A 110 -5.95 13.20 -0.19
CA SER A 110 -4.68 13.03 0.52
C SER A 110 -4.47 14.13 1.56
N LYS A 111 -4.81 15.40 1.27
CA LYS A 111 -4.74 16.50 2.25
C LYS A 111 -5.77 16.39 3.38
N THR A 112 -6.98 15.95 3.06
CA THR A 112 -8.08 15.89 4.05
C THR A 112 -8.08 14.62 4.89
N ARG A 113 -7.36 13.57 4.47
CA ARG A 113 -7.21 12.30 5.20
C ARG A 113 -5.82 12.13 5.82
N GLY A 114 -5.32 13.20 6.44
CA GLY A 114 -4.09 13.14 7.24
C GLY A 114 -2.79 13.19 6.44
N ASN A 115 -2.79 13.75 5.23
CA ASN A 115 -1.62 13.94 4.38
C ASN A 115 -0.90 12.66 3.93
N ALA A 116 -1.57 11.50 3.98
CA ALA A 116 -1.00 10.21 3.58
C ALA A 116 -1.13 9.95 2.07
N GLY A 117 -0.22 9.12 1.55
CA GLY A 117 -0.26 8.64 0.18
C GLY A 117 -1.13 7.38 0.03
N TRP A 118 -2.03 7.35 -0.95
CA TRP A 118 -2.86 6.16 -1.23
C TRP A 118 -3.40 6.16 -2.66
N TRP A 119 -3.88 5.00 -3.12
CA TRP A 119 -4.67 4.85 -4.34
C TRP A 119 -6.09 5.39 -4.13
N LEU A 120 -6.21 6.71 -3.99
CA LEU A 120 -7.45 7.40 -3.66
C LEU A 120 -8.40 7.44 -4.87
N ASN A 121 -9.70 7.40 -4.59
CA ASN A 121 -10.79 7.50 -5.56
C ASN A 121 -11.59 8.78 -5.33
#